data_AF-A0A838F414-F1
#
_entry.id   AF-A0A838F414-F1
#
_cell.length_a   1.000
_cell.length_b   1.000
_cell.length_c   1.000
_cell.angle_alpha   90.00
_cell.angle_beta   90.00
_cell.angle_gamma   90.00
#
_symmetry.space_group_name_H-M   'P 1'
#
loop_
_entity.id
_entity.type
_entity.pdbx_description
1 polymer ?
#
loop_
_entity_poly.entity_id
_entity_poly.type
_entity_poly.pdbx_seq_one_letter_code
_entity_poly.pdbx_strand_id
1 'polypeptide(L)'
;MNLTNKLKQLRQKNGDLSQQQLAEMVGCSRQTIISIESGCKNPSVEIALKLSHALNIPVNELFALEEGKEKDNFSKRISELFKCIKK
;
A
#
# COMPACT_ATOMS: atom_id res chain seq x y z
N MET A 1 8.65 -10.06 -0.29
CA MET A 1 7.25 -9.63 -0.15
C MET A 1 7.06 -8.40 -1.01
N ASN A 2 6.07 -8.41 -1.92
CA ASN A 2 5.78 -7.24 -2.75
C ASN A 2 4.80 -6.34 -1.99
N LEU A 3 5.14 -5.05 -1.86
CA LEU A 3 4.34 -4.05 -1.12
C LEU A 3 3.73 -3.10 -2.15
N THR A 4 2.41 -3.14 -2.31
CA THR A 4 1.69 -2.14 -3.08
C THR A 4 1.63 -0.84 -2.30
N ASN A 5 2.00 0.27 -2.94
CA ASN A 5 2.03 1.60 -2.34
C ASN A 5 1.06 2.55 -3.06
N LYS A 6 0.11 3.14 -2.34
CA LYS A 6 -0.86 4.12 -2.84
C LYS A 6 -0.60 5.56 -2.38
N LEU A 7 0.52 5.80 -1.69
CA LEU A 7 0.83 7.07 -1.02
C LEU A 7 0.74 8.27 -1.95
N LYS A 8 1.30 8.21 -3.16
CA LYS A 8 1.27 9.33 -4.13
C LYS A 8 -0.16 9.74 -4.46
N GLN A 9 -1.01 8.75 -4.79
CA GLN A 9 -2.40 9.02 -5.16
C GLN A 9 -3.18 9.61 -3.97
N LEU A 10 -2.98 9.07 -2.77
CA LEU A 10 -3.69 9.52 -1.57
C LEU A 10 -3.20 10.89 -1.10
N ARG A 11 -1.90 11.20 -1.23
CA ARG A 11 -1.34 12.53 -0.99
C ARG A 11 -1.99 13.57 -1.90
N GLN A 12 -2.11 13.28 -3.20
CA GLN A 12 -2.73 14.19 -4.17
C GLN A 12 -4.22 14.40 -3.87
N LYS A 13 -4.95 13.34 -3.51
CA LYS A 13 -6.36 13.45 -3.11
C LYS A 13 -6.55 14.29 -1.84
N ASN A 14 -5.55 14.36 -0.96
CA ASN A 14 -5.60 15.14 0.26
C ASN A 14 -5.19 16.60 0.03
N GLY A 15 -5.83 17.27 -0.94
CA GLY A 15 -5.61 18.70 -1.23
C GLY A 15 -4.34 19.01 -2.03
N ASP A 16 -3.91 18.09 -2.91
CA ASP A 16 -2.75 18.25 -3.79
C ASP A 16 -1.44 18.60 -3.07
N LEU A 17 -1.27 18.08 -1.84
CA LEU A 17 -0.06 18.27 -1.05
C LEU A 17 1.18 17.92 -1.86
N SER A 18 2.15 18.80 -1.91
CA SER A 18 3.47 18.49 -2.46
C SER A 18 4.20 17.45 -1.59
N GLN A 19 5.22 16.80 -2.16
CA GLN A 19 6.08 15.88 -1.40
C GLN A 19 6.79 16.58 -0.24
N GLN A 20 7.13 17.86 -0.41
CA GLN A 20 7.77 18.67 0.62
C GLN A 20 6.80 18.92 1.79
N GLN A 21 5.56 19.34 1.51
CA GLN A 21 4.55 19.56 2.55
C GLN A 21 4.23 18.29 3.33
N LEU A 22 4.10 17.13 2.65
CA LEU A 22 3.90 15.87 3.36
C LEU A 22 5.11 15.49 4.22
N ALA A 23 6.33 15.73 3.73
CA ALA A 23 7.54 15.47 4.50
C ALA A 23 7.62 16.31 5.78
N GLU A 24 7.22 17.58 5.71
CA GLU A 24 7.11 18.48 6.86
C GLU A 24 6.07 18.00 7.88
N MET A 25 4.88 17.61 7.41
CA MET A 25 3.81 17.07 8.27
C MET A 25 4.22 15.78 8.99
N VAL A 26 5.02 14.93 8.33
CA VAL A 26 5.50 13.64 8.86
C VAL A 26 6.76 13.80 9.71
N GLY A 27 7.48 14.91 9.57
CA GLY A 27 8.78 15.13 10.20
C GLY A 27 9.88 14.25 9.60
N CYS A 28 9.93 14.13 8.27
CA CYS A 28 10.98 13.40 7.56
C CYS A 28 11.56 14.22 6.40
N SER A 29 12.58 13.69 5.71
CA SER A 29 13.13 14.36 4.53
C SER A 29 12.22 14.17 3.32
N ARG A 30 12.16 15.17 2.42
CA ARG A 30 11.48 15.03 1.12
C ARG A 30 11.95 13.81 0.34
N GLN A 31 13.23 13.48 0.42
CA GLN A 31 13.81 12.30 -0.22
C GLN A 31 13.19 11.00 0.31
N THR A 32 12.82 10.95 1.59
CA THR A 32 12.12 9.81 2.19
C THR A 32 10.77 9.61 1.50
N ILE A 33 9.98 10.68 1.35
CA ILE A 33 8.70 10.62 0.64
C ILE A 33 8.89 10.18 -0.82
N ILE A 34 9.89 10.73 -1.53
CA ILE A 34 10.20 10.34 -2.92
C ILE A 34 10.51 8.84 -3.02
N SER A 35 11.42 8.33 -2.18
CA SER A 35 11.84 6.93 -2.20
C SER A 35 10.70 5.97 -1.84
N ILE A 36 9.78 6.39 -0.96
CA ILE A 36 8.59 5.62 -0.63
C ILE A 36 7.66 5.60 -1.85
N GLU A 37 7.29 6.77 -2.39
CA GLU A 37 6.36 6.88 -3.53
C GLU A 37 6.82 6.17 -4.80
N SER A 38 8.13 6.11 -5.04
CA SER A 38 8.70 5.37 -6.18
C SER A 38 8.80 3.86 -5.95
N GLY A 39 8.51 3.38 -4.73
CA GLY A 39 8.69 1.98 -4.36
C GLY A 39 10.15 1.56 -4.20
N CYS A 40 11.10 2.50 -4.28
CA CYS A 40 12.52 2.24 -4.08
C CYS A 40 12.84 1.80 -2.64
N LYS A 41 12.05 2.28 -1.68
CA LYS A 41 12.20 1.95 -0.25
C LYS A 41 10.85 1.70 0.40
N ASN A 42 10.75 0.61 1.16
CA ASN A 42 9.62 0.37 2.05
C ASN A 42 9.72 1.29 3.28
N PRO A 43 8.62 1.93 3.71
CA PRO A 43 8.61 2.72 4.93
C PRO A 43 8.89 1.84 6.15
N SER A 44 9.54 2.40 7.18
CA SER A 44 9.53 1.78 8.51
C SER A 44 8.12 1.83 9.08
N VAL A 45 7.83 0.99 10.08
CA VAL A 45 6.54 1.01 10.79
C VAL A 45 6.23 2.41 11.32
N GLU A 46 7.22 3.09 11.89
CA GLU A 46 7.09 4.45 12.39
C GLU A 46 6.66 5.44 11.28
N ILE A 47 7.33 5.42 10.12
CA ILE A 47 6.97 6.31 9.00
C ILE A 47 5.57 5.96 8.46
N ALA A 48 5.22 4.68 8.37
CA ALA A 48 3.89 4.26 7.92
C ALA A 48 2.78 4.77 8.86
N LEU A 49 2.98 4.69 10.17
CA LEU A 49 2.04 5.21 11.17
C LEU A 49 1.94 6.74 11.12
N LYS A 50 3.09 7.45 11.00
CA LYS A 50 3.10 8.91 10.86
C LYS A 50 2.38 9.38 9.59
N LEU A 51 2.58 8.69 8.46
CA LEU A 51 1.86 8.97 7.21
C LEU A 51 0.35 8.77 7.36
N SER A 52 -0.04 7.68 8.03
CA SER A 52 -1.45 7.40 8.33
C SER A 52 -2.09 8.52 9.15
N HIS A 53 -1.41 8.99 10.19
CA HIS A 53 -1.89 10.10 11.02
C HIS A 53 -1.93 11.43 10.25
N ALA A 54 -0.87 11.77 9.53
CA ALA A 54 -0.76 13.03 8.78
C ALA A 54 -1.81 13.16 7.66
N LEU A 55 -2.17 12.04 7.02
CA LEU A 55 -3.17 12.03 5.97
C LEU A 55 -4.59 11.70 6.48
N ASN A 56 -4.73 11.31 7.75
CA ASN A 56 -5.95 10.75 8.32
C ASN A 56 -6.51 9.57 7.51
N ILE A 57 -5.62 8.67 7.08
CA ILE A 57 -5.94 7.50 6.25
C ILE A 57 -5.36 6.25 6.91
N PRO A 58 -6.10 5.14 7.04
CA PRO A 58 -5.59 3.90 7.59
C PRO A 58 -4.33 3.37 6.87
N VAL A 59 -3.37 2.80 7.62
CA VAL A 59 -2.11 2.26 7.05
C VAL A 59 -2.36 1.21 5.96
N ASN A 60 -3.37 0.37 6.12
CA ASN A 60 -3.78 -0.67 5.16
C ASN A 60 -4.36 -0.11 3.85
N GLU A 61 -4.81 1.15 3.84
CA GLU A 61 -5.19 1.84 2.59
C GLU A 61 -3.97 2.44 1.89
N LEU A 62 -2.98 2.90 2.66
CA LEU A 62 -1.72 3.44 2.14
C LEU A 62 -0.83 2.34 1.54
N PHE A 63 -0.73 1.21 2.23
CA PHE A 63 0.16 0.11 1.89
C PHE A 63 -0.54 -1.24 2.03
N ALA A 64 -0.36 -2.11 1.03
CA ALA A 64 -0.88 -3.46 1.06
C ALA A 64 0.22 -4.46 0.70
N LEU A 65 0.24 -5.60 1.38
CA LEU A 65 1.09 -6.72 0.96
C LEU A 65 0.35 -7.46 -0.15
N GLU A 66 1.03 -7.74 -1.25
CA GLU A 66 0.51 -8.73 -2.19
C GLU A 66 0.50 -10.08 -1.46
N GLU A 67 -0.70 -10.54 -1.11
CA GLU A 67 -0.87 -11.91 -0.68
C GLU A 67 -0.40 -12.81 -1.82
N GLY A 68 0.47 -13.78 -1.51
CA GLY A 68 0.87 -14.79 -2.48
C GLY A 68 -0.37 -15.39 -3.13
N LYS A 69 -0.26 -15.73 -4.42
CA LYS A 69 -1.33 -16.26 -5.31
C LYS A 69 -2.03 -17.55 -4.83
N GLU A 70 -2.02 -17.86 -3.55
CA GLU A 70 -2.66 -19.03 -2.96
C GLU A 70 -4.19 -18.93 -3.01
N LYS A 71 -4.77 -17.74 -2.78
CA LYS A 71 -6.24 -17.56 -2.87
C LYS A 71 -6.77 -17.80 -4.28
N ASP A 72 -6.01 -17.39 -5.30
CA ASP A 72 -6.35 -17.63 -6.71
C ASP A 72 -6.27 -19.11 -7.07
N ASN A 73 -5.26 -19.83 -6.56
CA ASN A 73 -5.09 -21.26 -6.79
C ASN A 73 -6.13 -22.12 -6.06
N PHE A 74 -6.55 -21.70 -4.86
CA PHE A 74 -7.61 -22.38 -4.13
C PHE A 74 -8.96 -22.24 -4.85
N SER A 75 -9.31 -21.02 -5.28
CA SER A 75 -10.57 -20.78 -6.01
C SER A 75 -10.64 -21.54 -7.35
N LYS A 76 -9.51 -21.63 -8.07
CA LYS A 76 -9.38 -22.46 -9.27
C LYS A 76 -9.58 -23.94 -8.97
N ARG A 77 -8.93 -24.47 -7.93
CA ARG A 77 -9.08 -25.87 -7.50
C ARG A 77 -10.51 -26.19 -7.06
N ILE A 78 -11.16 -25.31 -6.31
CA ILE A 78 -12.56 -25.48 -5.89
C ILE A 78 -13.48 -25.53 -7.12
N SER A 79 -13.22 -24.67 -8.11
CA SER A 79 -13.98 -24.67 -9.37
C SER A 79 -13.78 -25.96 -10.18
N GLU A 80 -12.56 -26.49 -10.24
CA GLU A 80 -12.25 -27.80 -10.83
C GLU A 80 -12.94 -28.95 -10.09
N LEU A 81 -12.94 -28.93 -8.75
CA LEU A 81 -13.62 -29.90 -7.90
C LEU A 81 -15.13 -29.91 -8.14
N PHE A 82 -15.79 -28.74 -8.20
CA PHE A 82 -17.22 -28.68 -8.49
C PHE A 82 -17.57 -29.18 -9.90
N LYS A 83 -16.65 -29.04 -10.87
CA LYS A 83 -16.81 -29.56 -12.24
C LYS A 83 -16.80 -31.09 -12.28
N CYS A 84 -16.04 -31.74 -11.38
CA CYS A 84 -16.03 -33.19 -11.22
C CYS A 84 -17.25 -33.74 -10.47
N ILE A 85 -17.84 -32.98 -9.54
CA ILE A 85 -19.00 -33.44 -8.74
C ILE A 85 -20.32 -33.33 -9.53
N LYS A 86 -20.41 -32.43 -10.51
CA LYS A 86 -21.61 -32.22 -11.35
C LYS A 86 -21.66 -33.10 -12.62
N LYS A 87 -20.82 -34.13 -12.72
CA LYS A 87 -20.80 -35.11 -13.81
C LYS A 87 -21.11 -36.49 -13.25
#